data_AF-A0A540X4Q5-F1
#
_entry.id   AF-A0A540X4Q5-F1
#
_cell.length_a   1.000
_cell.length_b   1.000
_cell.length_c   1.000
_cell.angle_alpha   90.00
_cell.angle_beta   90.00
_cell.angle_gamma   90.00
#
_symmetry.space_group_name_H-M   'P 1'
#
loop_
_entity.id
_entity.type
_entity.pdbx_description
1 polymer ?
#
loop_
_entity_poly.entity_id
_entity_poly.type
_entity_poly.pdbx_seq_one_letter_code
_entity_poly.pdbx_strand_id
1 'polypeptide(L)'
;MSGPGIQLPPEDPRAKVIEIVRAPAFFLLCTGVLNVIFNILGFVLAALNVTSPFAGPGGAPLELSGSLALMLLVGILCGVLSAWGALSALNLKGYGLATVGGITALYILSPGCVVGVPVAVWMLFTLRRDGVREAFRS
;
A
#
# COMPACT_ATOMS: atom_id res chain seq x y z
N MET A 1 -3.64 -23.88 -0.40
CA MET A 1 -3.57 -23.15 0.87
C MET A 1 -4.51 -21.95 0.78
N SER A 2 -5.44 -21.80 1.70
CA SER A 2 -6.40 -20.69 1.74
C SER A 2 -5.67 -19.37 2.04
N GLY A 3 -5.29 -18.62 1.02
CA GLY A 3 -4.74 -17.27 1.18
C GLY A 3 -5.81 -16.24 1.60
N PRO A 4 -5.42 -14.98 1.84
CA PRO A 4 -6.33 -13.90 2.20
C PRO A 4 -7.24 -13.47 1.03
N GLY A 5 -8.46 -13.03 1.30
CA GLY A 5 -9.45 -12.61 0.31
C GLY A 5 -10.62 -13.59 0.13
N ILE A 6 -11.55 -13.28 -0.78
CA ILE A 6 -12.76 -14.08 -0.99
C ILE A 6 -12.42 -15.46 -1.58
N GLN A 7 -13.07 -16.50 -1.07
CA GLN A 7 -12.97 -17.87 -1.56
C GLN A 7 -14.11 -18.10 -2.54
N LEU A 8 -13.81 -18.24 -3.82
CA LEU A 8 -14.79 -18.57 -4.84
C LEU A 8 -14.71 -20.07 -5.16
N PRO A 9 -15.84 -20.70 -5.53
CA PRO A 9 -15.84 -22.08 -6.03
C PRO A 9 -14.88 -22.23 -7.22
N PRO A 10 -14.15 -23.35 -7.36
CA PRO A 10 -13.20 -23.56 -8.45
C PRO A 10 -13.79 -23.49 -9.86
N GLU A 11 -15.12 -23.64 -9.99
CA GLU A 11 -15.84 -23.56 -11.26
C GLU A 11 -16.04 -22.12 -11.76
N ASP A 12 -15.89 -21.11 -10.89
CA ASP A 12 -16.05 -19.72 -11.28
C ASP A 12 -14.82 -19.20 -12.05
N PRO A 13 -14.98 -18.56 -13.22
CA PRO A 13 -13.87 -18.00 -13.99
C PRO A 13 -13.08 -16.92 -13.23
N ARG A 14 -13.69 -16.33 -12.19
CA ARG A 14 -13.07 -15.33 -11.30
C ARG A 14 -12.06 -15.93 -10.32
N ALA A 15 -12.16 -17.23 -10.01
CA ALA A 15 -11.22 -17.89 -9.12
C ALA A 15 -9.78 -17.79 -9.65
N LYS A 16 -9.61 -17.98 -10.97
CA LYS A 16 -8.31 -17.79 -11.66
C LYS A 16 -7.80 -16.35 -11.57
N VAL A 17 -8.70 -15.36 -11.70
CA VAL A 17 -8.33 -13.94 -11.61
C VAL A 17 -7.88 -13.57 -10.19
N ILE A 18 -8.60 -14.03 -9.16
CA ILE A 18 -8.20 -13.83 -7.76
C ILE A 18 -6.84 -14.44 -7.49
N GLU A 19 -6.55 -15.62 -8.02
CA GLU A 19 -5.25 -16.28 -7.80
C GLU A 19 -4.08 -15.44 -8.35
N ILE A 20 -4.27 -14.81 -9.52
CA ILE A 20 -3.30 -13.92 -10.14
C ILE A 20 -3.14 -12.60 -9.35
N VAL A 21 -4.24 -12.03 -8.87
CA VAL A 21 -4.26 -10.72 -8.18
C VAL A 21 -3.87 -10.85 -6.70
N ARG A 22 -4.05 -12.03 -6.08
CA ARG A 22 -3.82 -12.24 -4.64
C ARG A 22 -2.38 -12.00 -4.23
N ALA A 23 -1.41 -12.50 -4.99
CA ALA A 23 0.01 -12.28 -4.68
C ALA A 23 0.38 -10.79 -4.68
N PRO A 24 0.18 -10.02 -5.78
CA PRO A 24 0.51 -8.60 -5.80
C PRO A 24 -0.31 -7.79 -4.79
N ALA A 25 -1.60 -8.10 -4.60
CA ALA A 25 -2.44 -7.39 -3.62
C ALA A 25 -1.99 -7.64 -2.18
N PHE A 26 -1.56 -8.85 -1.83
CA PHE A 26 -1.02 -9.13 -0.50
C PHE A 26 0.28 -8.37 -0.23
N PHE A 27 1.20 -8.35 -1.19
CA PHE A 27 2.42 -7.55 -1.07
C PHE A 27 2.10 -6.06 -0.97
N LEU A 28 1.12 -5.56 -1.74
CA LEU A 28 0.71 -4.17 -1.69
C LEU A 28 0.11 -3.80 -0.33
N LEU A 29 -0.66 -4.72 0.27
CA LEU A 29 -1.19 -4.58 1.63
C LEU A 29 -0.04 -4.48 2.65
N CYS A 30 0.94 -5.38 2.58
CA CYS A 30 2.13 -5.32 3.44
C CYS A 30 2.87 -4.00 3.29
N THR A 31 3.05 -3.51 2.05
CA THR A 31 3.73 -2.21 1.81
C THR A 31 2.94 -1.02 2.33
N GLY A 32 1.61 -1.03 2.20
CA GLY A 32 0.73 0.02 2.74
C GLY A 32 0.77 0.05 4.27
N VAL A 33 0.68 -1.12 4.92
CA VAL A 33 0.77 -1.24 6.38
C VAL A 33 2.14 -0.78 6.89
N LEU A 34 3.23 -1.21 6.25
CA LEU A 34 4.57 -0.75 6.59
C LEU A 34 4.69 0.78 6.47
N ASN A 35 4.18 1.36 5.37
CA ASN A 35 4.21 2.80 5.16
C ASN A 35 3.46 3.56 6.27
N VAL A 36 2.28 3.08 6.67
CA VAL A 36 1.52 3.66 7.79
C VAL A 36 2.30 3.57 9.10
N ILE A 37 2.88 2.41 9.42
CA ILE A 37 3.67 2.21 10.64
C ILE A 37 4.88 3.17 10.67
N PHE A 38 5.62 3.29 9.56
CA PHE A 38 6.78 4.19 9.49
C PHE A 38 6.39 5.66 9.64
N ASN A 39 5.30 6.11 9.02
CA ASN A 39 4.84 7.50 9.17
C ASN A 39 4.31 7.79 10.57
N ILE A 40 3.58 6.85 11.20
CA ILE A 40 3.14 6.98 12.59
C ILE A 40 4.35 7.05 13.52
N LEU A 41 5.34 6.17 13.34
CA LEU A 41 6.56 6.20 14.14
C LEU A 41 7.32 7.52 13.97
N GLY A 42 7.45 8.01 12.74
CA GLY A 42 8.05 9.32 12.45
C GLY A 42 7.29 10.47 13.11
N PHE A 43 5.95 10.41 13.12
CA PHE A 43 5.11 11.39 13.80
C PHE A 43 5.32 11.40 15.32
N VAL A 44 5.38 10.21 15.94
CA VAL A 44 5.62 10.08 17.39
C VAL A 44 7.02 10.58 17.76
N LEU A 45 8.05 10.23 16.98
CA LEU A 45 9.42 10.68 17.21
C LEU A 45 9.55 12.21 17.06
N ALA A 46 8.88 12.80 16.06
CA ALA A 46 8.80 14.25 15.88
C ALA A 46 8.05 14.93 17.03
N ALA A 47 6.96 14.33 17.51
CA ALA A 47 6.19 14.88 18.63
C ALA A 47 6.99 14.90 19.94
N LEU A 48 7.87 13.92 20.13
CA LEU A 48 8.76 13.81 21.28
C LEU A 48 10.10 14.56 21.11
N ASN A 49 10.31 15.26 19.98
CA ASN A 49 11.58 15.91 19.60
C ASN A 49 12.80 14.98 19.73
N VAL A 50 12.62 13.70 19.43
CA VAL A 50 13.68 12.70 19.52
C VAL A 50 14.52 12.78 18.25
N THR A 51 15.84 12.87 18.40
CA THR A 51 16.77 12.77 17.27
C THR A 51 16.58 11.43 16.57
N SER A 52 16.38 11.45 15.25
CA SER A 52 16.15 10.19 14.54
C SER A 52 17.34 9.24 14.74
N PRO A 53 17.10 7.93 14.92
CA PRO A 53 18.16 6.94 15.08
C PRO A 53 19.02 6.77 13.80
N PHE A 54 18.60 7.36 12.68
CA PHE A 54 19.33 7.38 11.42
C PHE A 54 20.11 8.69 11.19
N ALA A 55 19.98 9.67 12.09
CA ALA A 55 20.76 10.88 11.98
C ALA A 55 22.22 10.61 12.38
N GLY A 56 23.17 11.05 11.55
CA GLY A 56 24.59 10.95 11.85
C GLY A 56 24.99 11.74 13.11
N PRO A 57 26.27 11.69 13.52
CA PRO A 57 26.76 12.48 14.64
C PRO A 57 26.53 13.97 14.34
N GLY A 58 25.69 14.64 15.15
CA GLY A 58 25.23 16.02 14.90
C GLY A 58 23.81 16.16 14.36
N GLY A 59 23.02 15.08 14.36
CA GLY A 59 21.61 15.10 13.98
C GLY A 59 20.76 16.09 14.76
N ALA A 60 20.16 17.05 14.07
CA ALA A 60 19.13 17.89 14.64
C ALA A 60 17.92 17.03 15.07
N PRO A 61 17.24 17.38 16.19
CA PRO A 61 16.01 16.72 16.57
C PRO A 61 14.96 16.87 15.46
N LEU A 62 14.09 15.88 15.29
CA LEU A 62 12.91 16.06 14.44
C LEU A 62 12.00 17.08 15.13
N GLU A 63 12.08 18.34 14.72
CA GLU A 63 11.09 19.33 15.11
C GLU A 63 9.82 19.14 14.29
N LEU A 64 8.69 19.24 14.98
CA LEU A 64 7.36 19.12 14.38
C LEU A 64 7.03 20.43 13.63
N SER A 65 7.71 20.65 12.51
CA SER A 65 7.41 21.75 11.59
C SER A 65 6.09 21.47 10.87
N GLY A 66 5.32 22.53 10.59
CA GLY A 66 4.04 22.40 9.88
C GLY A 66 4.18 21.67 8.53
N SER A 67 5.31 21.83 7.83
CA SER A 67 5.60 21.11 6.59
C SER A 67 5.82 19.61 6.82
N LEU A 68 6.54 19.23 7.87
CA LEU A 68 6.82 17.84 8.23
C LEU A 68 5.54 17.13 8.70
N ALA A 69 4.72 17.82 9.51
CA ALA A 69 3.41 17.32 9.91
C ALA A 69 2.51 17.03 8.70
N LEU A 70 2.43 17.96 7.74
CA LEU A 70 1.61 17.81 6.53
C LEU A 70 2.12 16.65 5.66
N MET A 71 3.44 16.53 5.51
CA MET A 71 4.08 15.44 4.77
C MET A 71 3.75 14.06 5.37
N LEU A 72 3.87 13.91 6.69
CA LEU A 72 3.52 12.67 7.40
C LEU A 72 2.03 12.34 7.29
N LEU A 73 1.16 13.35 7.38
CA LEU A 73 -0.29 13.18 7.28
C LEU A 73 -0.68 12.68 5.88
N VAL A 74 -0.10 13.25 4.83
CA VAL A 74 -0.26 12.78 3.45
C VAL A 74 0.30 11.37 3.27
N GLY A 75 1.44 11.06 3.90
CA GLY A 75 2.04 9.72 3.90
C GLY A 75 1.12 8.66 4.51
N ILE A 76 0.50 8.95 5.65
CA ILE A 76 -0.49 8.08 6.31
C ILE A 76 -1.71 7.89 5.41
N LEU A 77 -2.25 8.97 4.84
CA LEU A 77 -3.37 8.90 3.91
C LEU A 77 -3.07 8.00 2.70
N CYS A 78 -1.89 8.16 2.08
CA CYS A 78 -1.47 7.31 0.98
C CYS A 78 -1.32 5.84 1.41
N GLY A 79 -0.71 5.56 2.56
CA GLY A 79 -0.56 4.20 3.07
C GLY A 79 -1.90 3.52 3.37
N VAL A 80 -2.86 4.25 3.94
CA VAL A 80 -4.23 3.75 4.18
C VAL A 80 -4.94 3.49 2.86
N LEU A 81 -4.85 4.40 1.89
CA LEU A 81 -5.45 4.20 0.56
C LEU A 81 -4.85 3.00 -0.18
N SER A 82 -3.53 2.78 -0.06
CA SER A 82 -2.88 1.58 -0.61
C SER A 82 -3.38 0.31 0.05
N ALA A 83 -3.42 0.26 1.39
CA ALA A 83 -3.95 -0.90 2.10
C ALA A 83 -5.42 -1.17 1.74
N TRP A 84 -6.22 -0.12 1.61
CA TRP A 84 -7.62 -0.25 1.24
C TRP A 84 -7.81 -0.69 -0.22
N GLY A 85 -6.99 -0.19 -1.14
CA GLY A 85 -6.95 -0.64 -2.53
C GLY A 85 -6.50 -2.10 -2.66
N ALA A 86 -5.56 -2.55 -1.84
CA ALA A 86 -5.19 -3.97 -1.77
C ALA A 86 -6.34 -4.85 -1.29
N LEU A 87 -7.04 -4.44 -0.22
CA LEU A 87 -8.23 -5.15 0.26
C LEU A 87 -9.36 -5.17 -0.78
N SER A 88 -9.57 -4.05 -1.46
CA SER A 88 -10.50 -3.94 -2.59
C SER A 88 -10.16 -4.94 -3.69
N ALA A 89 -8.87 -5.07 -4.04
CA ALA A 89 -8.42 -6.03 -5.04
C ALA A 89 -8.57 -7.50 -4.62
N LEU A 90 -8.30 -7.81 -3.34
CA LEU A 90 -8.50 -9.15 -2.76
C LEU A 90 -9.97 -9.57 -2.70
N ASN A 91 -10.89 -8.60 -2.72
CA ASN A 91 -12.33 -8.83 -2.74
C ASN A 91 -12.95 -8.67 -4.13
N LEU A 92 -12.16 -8.39 -5.19
CA LEU A 92 -12.63 -8.03 -6.52
C LEU A 92 -13.64 -6.87 -6.54
N LYS A 93 -13.62 -5.98 -5.53
CA LYS A 93 -14.61 -4.91 -5.38
C LYS A 93 -14.00 -3.57 -5.72
N GLY A 94 -14.48 -2.91 -6.77
CA GLY A 94 -14.12 -1.53 -7.09
C GLY A 94 -12.73 -1.39 -7.73
N TYR A 95 -12.67 -1.62 -9.05
CA TYR A 95 -11.45 -1.52 -9.85
C TYR A 95 -10.71 -0.18 -9.68
N GLY A 96 -11.45 0.92 -9.57
CA GLY A 96 -10.87 2.25 -9.36
C GLY A 96 -10.13 2.37 -8.03
N LEU A 97 -10.67 1.78 -6.96
CA LEU A 97 -10.10 1.83 -5.61
C LEU A 97 -8.81 1.00 -5.54
N ALA A 98 -8.80 -0.17 -6.18
CA ALA A 98 -7.58 -0.98 -6.37
C ALA A 98 -6.50 -0.24 -7.18
N THR A 99 -6.88 0.48 -8.23
CA THR A 99 -5.95 1.26 -9.06
C THR A 99 -5.37 2.44 -8.30
N VAL A 100 -6.22 3.21 -7.60
CA VAL A 100 -5.79 4.35 -6.77
C VAL A 100 -4.86 3.88 -5.67
N GLY A 101 -5.16 2.76 -5.00
CA GLY A 101 -4.29 2.15 -3.99
C GLY A 101 -2.91 1.76 -4.53
N GLY A 102 -2.87 1.23 -5.76
CA GLY A 102 -1.62 0.95 -6.49
C GLY A 102 -0.80 2.20 -6.77
N ILE A 103 -1.45 3.29 -7.22
CA ILE A 103 -0.78 4.56 -7.48
C ILE A 103 -0.30 5.22 -6.18
N THR A 104 -1.10 5.19 -5.12
CA THR A 104 -0.69 5.74 -3.81
C THR A 104 0.45 4.95 -3.17
N ALA A 105 0.62 3.67 -3.53
CA ALA A 105 1.75 2.86 -3.06
C ALA A 105 3.09 3.27 -3.71
N LEU A 106 3.04 4.00 -4.83
CA LEU A 106 4.23 4.58 -5.47
C LEU A 106 4.76 5.83 -4.75
N TYR A 107 4.10 6.28 -3.68
CA TYR A 107 4.56 7.45 -2.95
C TYR A 107 5.90 7.15 -2.26
N ILE A 108 6.98 7.77 -2.77
CA ILE A 108 8.40 7.45 -2.52
C ILE A 108 8.91 7.78 -1.10
N LEU A 109 8.04 8.31 -0.25
CA LEU A 109 8.45 8.93 1.01
C LEU A 109 8.72 7.97 2.19
N SER A 110 8.77 6.66 1.95
CA SER A 110 9.12 5.68 2.98
C SER A 110 10.24 4.73 2.52
N PRO A 111 11.04 4.13 3.42
CA PRO A 111 12.01 3.11 3.05
C PRO A 111 11.37 1.87 2.40
N GLY A 112 10.05 1.71 2.51
CA GLY A 112 9.28 0.65 1.85
C GLY A 112 9.27 0.75 0.32
N CYS A 113 9.70 1.87 -0.27
CA CYS A 113 9.58 2.13 -1.71
C CYS A 113 10.44 1.21 -2.59
N VAL A 114 11.55 0.68 -2.08
CA VAL A 114 12.38 -0.30 -2.82
C VAL A 114 11.57 -1.55 -3.18
N VAL A 115 10.65 -1.95 -2.30
CA VAL A 115 9.75 -3.10 -2.52
C VAL A 115 8.37 -2.64 -3.00
N GLY A 116 7.90 -1.50 -2.53
CA GLY A 116 6.60 -0.91 -2.87
C GLY A 116 6.47 -0.57 -4.34
N VAL A 117 7.51 0.01 -4.97
CA VAL A 117 7.48 0.36 -6.39
C VAL A 117 7.34 -0.86 -7.31
N PRO A 118 8.20 -1.90 -7.24
CA PRO A 118 8.02 -3.07 -8.10
C PRO A 118 6.70 -3.80 -7.84
N VAL A 119 6.25 -3.84 -6.58
CA VAL A 119 4.95 -4.45 -6.22
C VAL A 119 3.78 -3.64 -6.77
N ALA A 120 3.81 -2.31 -6.66
CA ALA A 120 2.77 -1.43 -7.19
C ALA A 120 2.69 -1.51 -8.72
N VAL A 121 3.84 -1.51 -9.40
CA VAL A 121 3.91 -1.72 -10.85
C VAL A 121 3.36 -3.10 -11.23
N TRP A 122 3.74 -4.15 -10.50
CA TRP A 122 3.22 -5.50 -10.71
C TRP A 122 1.69 -5.53 -10.56
N MET A 123 1.17 -4.93 -9.49
CA MET A 123 -0.27 -4.83 -9.23
C MET A 123 -1.00 -4.10 -10.36
N LEU A 124 -0.52 -2.92 -10.77
CA LEU A 124 -1.11 -2.16 -11.86
C LEU A 124 -1.06 -2.92 -13.19
N PHE A 125 0.02 -3.66 -13.44
CA PHE A 125 0.12 -4.49 -14.64
C PHE A 125 -0.87 -5.66 -14.60
N THR A 126 -1.03 -6.34 -13.45
CA THR A 126 -2.05 -7.38 -13.30
C THR A 126 -3.47 -6.84 -13.43
N LEU A 127 -3.77 -5.64 -12.94
CA LEU A 127 -5.08 -5.01 -13.10
C LEU A 127 -5.40 -4.69 -14.57
N ARG A 128 -4.39 -4.39 -15.39
CA ARG A 128 -4.55 -4.14 -16.83
C ARG A 128 -4.67 -5.39 -17.70
N ARG A 129 -4.53 -6.59 -17.11
CA ARG A 129 -4.63 -7.85 -17.87
C ARG A 129 -6.07 -8.13 -18.28
N ASP A 130 -6.25 -8.70 -19.47
CA ASP A 130 -7.56 -9.05 -20.01
C ASP A 130 -8.33 -9.98 -19.06
N GLY A 131 -9.63 -9.75 -18.90
CA GLY A 131 -10.51 -10.49 -17.99
C GLY A 131 -10.48 -10.03 -16.52
N VAL A 132 -9.46 -9.29 -16.07
CA VAL A 132 -9.42 -8.80 -14.68
C VAL A 132 -10.46 -7.71 -14.46
N ARG A 133 -10.56 -6.74 -15.37
CA ARG A 133 -11.55 -5.66 -15.27
C ARG A 133 -13.00 -6.19 -15.28
N GLU A 134 -13.27 -7.26 -16.01
CA GLU A 134 -14.59 -7.91 -16.04
C GLU A 134 -14.90 -8.64 -14.74
N ALA A 135 -13.90 -9.30 -14.13
CA ALA A 135 -14.06 -9.93 -12.83
C ALA A 135 -14.40 -8.94 -11.70
N PHE A 136 -13.98 -7.68 -11.82
CA PHE A 136 -14.33 -6.59 -10.87
C PHE A 136 -15.72 -5.96 -11.12
N ARG A 137 -16.37 -6.25 -12.26
CA ARG A 137 -17.64 -5.60 -12.65
C ARG A 137 -18.87 -6.36 -12.15
N SER A 138 -18.69 -7.55 -11.60
CA SER A 138 -19.79 -8.37 -11.09
C SER A 138 -19.65 -8.66 -9.61
#